data_AF-A0A2G8SBQ6-F1
#
_entry.id   AF-A0A2G8SBQ6-F1
#
_cell.length_a   1.000
_cell.length_b   1.000
_cell.length_c   1.000
_cell.angle_alpha   90.00
_cell.angle_beta   90.00
_cell.angle_gamma   90.00
#
_symmetry.space_group_name_H-M   'P 1'
#
loop_
_entity.id
_entity.type
_entity.pdbx_description
1 polymer ?
#
loop_
_entity_poly.entity_id
_entity_poly.type
_entity_poly.pdbx_seq_one_letter_code
_entity_poly.pdbx_strand_id
1 'polypeptide(L)'
;MEPDGHPELPLFVTSTDARTPKVAQARSNPRVEVAWWMEGTRDQFRISGFVHIVPAPAKSKDGSTPIPAEATTLKSLEESGFDFEAKRKETFDAMSTVMRATWCVPVAPGTRIESYEEQKAWPSEVPLERDAKTDEERMNIEVSFSNFALMLVEPVQVDWVSLGVLPYSRVSFTRDGGNWIEQQLVP
;
A
#
# COMPACT_ATOMS: atom_id res chain seq x y z
N MET A 1 -4.46 -7.08 7.22
CA MET A 1 -3.57 -7.43 8.36
C MET A 1 -4.16 -6.75 9.58
N GLU A 2 -4.00 -7.33 10.75
CA GLU A 2 -4.43 -6.75 12.02
C GLU A 2 -3.35 -7.05 13.07
N PRO A 3 -3.15 -6.20 14.09
CA PRO A 3 -2.30 -6.54 15.22
C PRO A 3 -2.85 -7.77 15.96
N ASP A 4 -1.95 -8.56 16.55
CA ASP A 4 -2.33 -9.79 17.27
C ASP A 4 -3.35 -9.50 18.37
N GLY A 5 -4.51 -10.17 18.30
CA GLY A 5 -5.59 -9.98 19.28
C GLY A 5 -6.45 -8.73 19.09
N HIS A 6 -6.25 -7.97 18.01
CA HIS A 6 -6.95 -6.70 17.73
C HIS A 6 -7.64 -6.68 16.35
N PRO A 7 -8.64 -7.54 16.09
CA PRO A 7 -9.36 -7.57 14.81
C PRO A 7 -10.14 -6.28 14.53
N GLU A 8 -10.42 -5.47 15.54
CA GLU A 8 -11.03 -4.15 15.44
C GLU A 8 -10.08 -3.08 14.87
N LEU A 9 -8.79 -3.38 14.72
CA LEU A 9 -7.75 -2.49 14.21
C LEU A 9 -7.18 -2.97 12.87
N PRO A 10 -8.00 -3.07 11.80
CA PRO A 10 -7.52 -3.58 10.52
C PRO A 10 -6.57 -2.59 9.85
N LEU A 11 -5.64 -3.14 9.04
CA LEU A 11 -4.80 -2.42 8.10
C LEU A 11 -4.99 -2.98 6.69
N PHE A 12 -5.14 -2.07 5.73
CA PHE A 12 -4.94 -2.39 4.32
C PHE A 12 -3.44 -2.46 4.05
N VAL A 13 -3.01 -3.61 3.55
CA VAL A 13 -1.63 -3.84 3.13
C VAL A 13 -1.58 -3.82 1.62
N THR A 14 -0.73 -2.98 1.07
CA THR A 14 -0.48 -2.89 -0.37
C THR A 14 0.97 -2.46 -0.59
N SER A 15 1.34 -2.13 -1.82
CA SER A 15 2.69 -1.77 -2.20
C SER A 15 2.72 -0.55 -3.11
N THR A 16 3.89 0.07 -3.19
CA THR A 16 4.14 1.11 -4.16
C THR A 16 5.60 1.14 -4.56
N ASP A 17 5.94 1.95 -5.57
CA ASP A 17 7.33 2.23 -5.90
C ASP A 17 7.81 3.45 -5.10
N ALA A 18 8.90 3.26 -4.36
CA ALA A 18 9.51 4.23 -3.45
C ALA A 18 9.88 5.56 -4.15
N ARG A 19 10.05 5.54 -5.47
CA ARG A 19 10.46 6.69 -6.30
C ARG A 19 9.28 7.57 -6.71
N THR A 20 8.04 7.15 -6.41
CA THR A 20 6.86 7.87 -6.89
C THR A 20 6.54 9.11 -6.04
N PRO A 21 5.96 10.17 -6.63
CA PRO A 21 5.62 11.40 -5.91
C PRO A 21 4.73 11.18 -4.68
N LYS A 22 3.87 10.15 -4.71
CA LYS A 22 2.98 9.83 -3.59
C LYS A 22 3.72 9.51 -2.29
N VAL A 23 4.96 9.04 -2.36
CA VAL A 23 5.79 8.77 -1.18
C VAL A 23 6.18 10.08 -0.48
N ALA A 24 6.60 11.08 -1.25
CA ALA A 24 6.90 12.41 -0.71
C ALA A 24 5.64 13.13 -0.20
N GLN A 25 4.51 12.95 -0.90
CA GLN A 25 3.21 13.47 -0.47
C GLN A 25 2.79 12.86 0.88
N ALA A 26 2.84 11.53 1.01
CA ALA A 26 2.54 10.80 2.23
C ALA A 26 3.48 11.19 3.40
N ARG A 27 4.76 11.45 3.10
CA ARG A 27 5.71 11.95 4.11
C ARG A 27 5.32 13.33 4.64
N SER A 28 4.83 14.20 3.76
CA SER A 28 4.43 15.56 4.12
C SER A 28 3.07 15.61 4.80
N ASN A 29 2.15 14.75 4.37
CA ASN A 29 0.82 14.58 4.95
C ASN A 29 0.38 13.11 4.82
N PRO A 30 0.38 12.34 5.92
CA PRO A 30 0.03 10.93 5.90
C PRO A 30 -1.49 10.68 5.88
N ARG A 31 -2.36 11.71 5.85
CA ARG A 31 -3.80 11.48 5.68
C ARG A 31 -4.14 11.11 4.25
N VAL A 32 -4.92 10.04 4.09
CA VAL A 32 -5.32 9.50 2.79
C VAL A 32 -6.79 9.09 2.80
N GLU A 33 -7.39 9.04 1.61
CA GLU A 33 -8.67 8.39 1.37
C GLU A 33 -8.55 7.44 0.17
N VAL A 34 -8.97 6.19 0.34
CA VAL A 34 -9.12 5.22 -0.74
C VAL A 34 -10.57 5.21 -1.20
N ALA A 35 -10.83 5.54 -2.46
CA ALA A 35 -12.13 5.39 -3.09
C ALA A 35 -12.15 4.10 -3.90
N TRP A 36 -13.02 3.16 -3.52
CA TRP A 36 -13.12 1.83 -4.12
C TRP A 36 -14.55 1.58 -4.62
N TRP A 37 -14.69 1.53 -5.94
CA TRP A 37 -15.93 1.16 -6.61
C TRP A 37 -15.95 -0.34 -6.96
N MET A 38 -17.05 -1.02 -6.64
CA MET A 38 -17.30 -2.41 -6.98
C MET A 38 -18.41 -2.50 -8.03
N GLU A 39 -18.03 -2.59 -9.32
CA GLU A 39 -18.99 -2.56 -10.44
C GLU A 39 -20.09 -3.63 -10.34
N GLY A 40 -19.74 -4.85 -9.93
CA GLY A 40 -20.67 -5.97 -9.89
C GLY A 40 -21.82 -5.78 -8.90
N THR A 41 -21.53 -5.24 -7.70
CA THR A 41 -22.54 -5.00 -6.66
C THR A 41 -23.03 -3.55 -6.63
N ARG A 42 -22.36 -2.66 -7.37
CA ARG A 42 -22.57 -1.20 -7.37
C ARG A 42 -22.39 -0.59 -5.97
N ASP A 43 -21.41 -1.10 -5.24
CA ASP A 43 -20.98 -0.54 -3.96
C ASP A 43 -19.82 0.43 -4.16
N GLN A 44 -19.82 1.53 -3.41
CA GLN A 44 -18.65 2.38 -3.25
C GLN A 44 -18.23 2.39 -1.78
N PHE A 45 -16.95 2.17 -1.53
CA PHE A 45 -16.31 2.40 -0.24
C PHE A 45 -15.38 3.59 -0.34
N ARG A 46 -15.51 4.55 0.58
CA ARG A 46 -14.53 5.61 0.81
C ARG A 46 -13.89 5.38 2.17
N ILE A 47 -12.62 5.05 2.16
CA ILE A 47 -11.88 4.61 3.35
C ILE A 47 -10.86 5.70 3.68
N SER A 48 -11.17 6.51 4.68
CA SER A 48 -10.33 7.61 5.16
C SER A 48 -9.46 7.15 6.32
N GLY A 49 -8.21 7.61 6.35
CA GLY A 49 -7.21 7.02 7.22
C GLY A 49 -5.84 7.67 7.22
N PHE A 50 -4.87 6.94 7.76
CA PHE A 50 -3.45 7.29 7.75
C PHE A 50 -2.65 6.28 6.94
N VAL A 51 -1.62 6.75 6.24
CA VAL A 51 -0.69 5.88 5.49
C VAL A 51 0.68 5.86 6.15
N HIS A 52 1.27 4.67 6.23
CA HIS A 52 2.66 4.45 6.56
C HIS A 52 3.35 3.69 5.43
N ILE A 53 4.42 4.26 4.86
CA ILE A 53 5.18 3.69 3.76
C ILE A 53 6.58 3.34 4.24
N VAL A 54 6.97 2.08 4.04
CA VAL A 54 8.26 1.51 4.43
C VAL A 54 9.06 1.17 3.16
N PRO A 55 9.99 2.04 2.73
CA PRO A 55 10.89 1.78 1.61
C PRO A 55 12.10 0.93 2.04
N ALA A 56 12.94 0.53 1.07
CA ALA A 56 14.20 -0.14 1.37
C ALA A 56 15.13 0.73 2.25
N PRO A 57 15.71 0.19 3.34
CA PRO A 57 16.53 0.97 4.28
C PRO A 57 17.73 1.67 3.63
N ALA A 58 18.40 1.00 2.68
CA ALA A 58 19.64 1.50 2.07
C ALA A 58 19.46 2.65 1.06
N LYS A 59 18.23 2.87 0.54
CA LYS A 59 17.97 3.90 -0.50
C LYS A 59 17.14 5.08 -0.02
N SER A 60 16.43 4.95 1.09
CA SER A 60 15.62 6.06 1.60
C SER A 60 16.46 6.96 2.50
N LYS A 61 16.91 8.11 1.96
CA LYS A 61 17.56 9.16 2.78
C LYS A 61 16.67 9.65 3.92
N ASP A 62 15.35 9.57 3.71
CA ASP A 62 14.33 10.08 4.63
C ASP A 62 13.63 8.97 5.43
N GLY A 63 14.05 7.70 5.28
CA GLY A 63 13.42 6.55 5.94
C GLY A 63 11.94 6.32 5.57
N SER A 64 11.22 5.65 6.46
CA SER A 64 9.77 5.43 6.39
C SER A 64 8.99 6.73 6.61
N THR A 65 7.75 6.80 6.13
CA THR A 65 6.90 7.98 6.40
C THR A 65 6.52 8.04 7.88
N PRO A 66 6.29 9.23 8.47
CA PRO A 66 5.96 9.33 9.88
C PRO A 66 4.64 8.62 10.21
N ILE A 67 4.53 8.07 11.41
CA ILE A 67 3.29 7.55 11.98
C ILE A 67 2.69 8.67 12.86
N PRO A 68 1.51 9.21 12.50
CA PRO A 68 0.85 10.26 13.28
C PRO A 68 0.48 9.83 14.69
N ALA A 69 0.28 10.81 15.58
CA ALA A 69 -0.08 10.52 16.96
C ALA A 69 -1.41 9.78 17.09
N GLU A 70 -2.32 10.05 16.16
CA GLU A 70 -3.70 9.57 16.07
C GLU A 70 -3.83 8.24 15.31
N ALA A 71 -2.75 7.72 14.73
CA ALA A 71 -2.71 6.44 14.02
C ALA A 71 -2.50 5.28 15.00
N THR A 72 -3.53 4.98 15.80
CA THR A 72 -3.50 4.01 16.90
C THR A 72 -3.00 2.63 16.49
N THR A 73 -3.44 2.11 15.34
CA THR A 73 -3.06 0.77 14.87
C THR A 73 -1.59 0.72 14.49
N LEU A 74 -1.14 1.69 13.68
CA LEU A 74 0.25 1.77 13.23
C LEU A 74 1.21 1.98 14.41
N LYS A 75 0.82 2.81 15.39
CA LYS A 75 1.58 2.97 16.64
C LYS A 75 1.69 1.69 17.44
N SER A 76 0.59 0.96 17.60
CA SER A 76 0.60 -0.32 18.32
C SER A 76 1.57 -1.32 17.67
N LEU A 77 1.65 -1.35 16.33
CA LEU A 77 2.65 -2.16 15.63
C LEU A 77 4.08 -1.68 15.87
N GLU A 78 4.33 -0.38 15.83
CA GLU A 78 5.66 0.19 16.12
C GLU A 78 6.11 -0.13 17.55
N GLU A 79 5.25 0.10 18.54
CA GLU A 79 5.52 -0.11 19.97
C GLU A 79 5.68 -1.59 20.34
N SER A 80 5.01 -2.50 19.61
CA SER A 80 5.19 -3.95 19.77
C SER A 80 6.44 -4.50 19.09
N GLY A 81 7.19 -3.65 18.37
CA GLY A 81 8.41 -4.06 17.67
C GLY A 81 8.12 -4.88 16.41
N PHE A 82 6.99 -4.61 15.74
CA PHE A 82 6.64 -5.28 14.49
C PHE A 82 7.75 -5.12 13.43
N ASP A 83 8.15 -6.23 12.82
CA ASP A 83 9.20 -6.23 11.79
C ASP A 83 8.63 -5.83 10.41
N PHE A 84 8.59 -4.52 10.18
CA PHE A 84 8.14 -3.96 8.91
C PHE A 84 8.99 -4.38 7.70
N GLU A 85 10.29 -4.65 7.89
CA GLU A 85 11.16 -5.06 6.80
C GLU A 85 10.90 -6.52 6.41
N ALA A 86 10.73 -7.41 7.40
CA ALA A 86 10.27 -8.76 7.15
C ALA A 86 8.91 -8.76 6.44
N LYS A 87 7.97 -7.91 6.85
CA LYS A 87 6.67 -7.79 6.17
C LYS A 87 6.80 -7.24 4.75
N ARG A 88 7.71 -6.29 4.52
CA ARG A 88 8.02 -5.76 3.18
C ARG A 88 8.55 -6.87 2.28
N LYS A 89 9.48 -7.69 2.77
CA LYS A 89 10.01 -8.85 2.05
C LYS A 89 8.93 -9.89 1.76
N GLU A 90 8.14 -10.28 2.76
CA GLU A 90 7.02 -11.21 2.60
C GLU A 90 6.05 -10.73 1.51
N THR A 91 5.68 -9.44 1.55
CA THR A 91 4.75 -8.85 0.57
C THR A 91 5.35 -8.83 -0.83
N PHE A 92 6.64 -8.54 -0.98
CA PHE A 92 7.35 -8.58 -2.27
C PHE A 92 7.44 -10.00 -2.84
N ASP A 93 7.78 -10.97 -1.99
CA ASP A 93 7.93 -12.38 -2.40
C ASP A 93 6.58 -12.99 -2.82
N ALA A 94 5.47 -12.50 -2.27
CA ALA A 94 4.11 -12.91 -2.67
C ALA A 94 3.65 -12.37 -4.03
N MET A 95 4.34 -11.38 -4.61
CA MET A 95 3.99 -10.83 -5.93
C MET A 95 4.28 -11.82 -7.06
N SER A 96 3.64 -11.64 -8.22
CA SER A 96 4.01 -12.38 -9.43
C SER A 96 5.35 -11.92 -10.00
N THR A 97 5.98 -12.73 -10.87
CA THR A 97 7.24 -12.35 -11.53
C THR A 97 7.09 -11.07 -12.36
N VAL A 98 5.97 -10.94 -13.07
CA VAL A 98 5.61 -9.75 -13.86
C VAL A 98 5.40 -8.53 -12.96
N MET A 99 4.70 -8.69 -11.82
CA MET A 99 4.50 -7.58 -10.89
C MET A 99 5.82 -7.11 -10.29
N ARG A 100 6.71 -8.04 -9.89
CA ARG A 100 8.06 -7.69 -9.42
C ARG A 100 8.86 -6.89 -10.46
N ALA A 101 8.68 -7.18 -11.75
CA ALA A 101 9.37 -6.45 -12.80
C ALA A 101 8.99 -4.96 -12.88
N THR A 102 7.79 -4.58 -12.42
CA THR A 102 7.34 -3.17 -12.45
C THR A 102 8.21 -2.23 -11.60
N TRP A 103 8.81 -2.74 -10.51
CA TRP A 103 9.77 -1.98 -9.69
C TRP A 103 11.19 -1.99 -10.26
N CYS A 104 11.46 -2.82 -11.27
CA CYS A 104 12.75 -2.89 -11.96
C CYS A 104 12.85 -1.93 -13.15
N VAL A 105 11.79 -1.18 -13.45
CA VAL A 105 11.78 -0.17 -14.52
C VAL A 105 12.88 0.88 -14.25
N PRO A 106 13.73 1.23 -15.24
CA PRO A 106 14.89 2.10 -15.03
C PRO A 106 14.55 3.51 -14.54
N VAL A 107 13.40 4.03 -14.94
CA VAL A 107 12.90 5.36 -14.56
C VAL A 107 11.78 5.27 -13.53
N ALA A 108 11.61 6.32 -12.72
CA ALA A 108 10.53 6.37 -11.73
C ALA A 108 9.14 6.39 -12.41
N PRO A 109 8.13 5.71 -11.86
CA PRO A 109 6.79 5.78 -12.44
C PRO A 109 6.24 7.21 -12.47
N GLY A 110 5.63 7.58 -13.60
CA GLY A 110 5.17 8.95 -13.88
C GLY A 110 6.23 9.84 -14.54
N THR A 111 7.45 9.35 -14.76
CA THR A 111 8.47 10.05 -15.55
C THR A 111 8.09 10.04 -17.03
N ARG A 112 8.32 11.16 -17.72
CA ARG A 112 8.15 11.26 -19.18
C ARG A 112 9.16 10.34 -19.87
N ILE A 113 8.68 9.55 -20.83
CA ILE A 113 9.50 8.79 -21.79
C ILE A 113 9.30 9.38 -23.19
N GLU A 114 10.24 9.14 -24.11
CA GLU A 114 10.13 9.66 -25.48
C GLU A 114 9.25 8.74 -26.34
N SER A 115 9.34 7.42 -26.12
CA SER A 115 8.54 6.42 -26.83
C SER A 115 8.22 5.18 -25.99
N TYR A 116 7.04 4.58 -26.24
CA TYR A 116 6.68 3.28 -25.67
C TYR A 116 7.56 2.13 -26.19
N GLU A 117 8.29 2.33 -27.30
CA GLU A 117 9.24 1.35 -27.83
C GLU A 117 10.40 1.07 -26.85
N GLU A 118 10.77 2.06 -26.02
CA GLU A 118 11.79 1.89 -24.99
C GLU A 118 11.43 0.79 -23.97
N GLN A 119 10.13 0.54 -23.77
CA GLN A 119 9.66 -0.44 -22.79
C GLN A 119 9.99 -1.89 -23.19
N LYS A 120 10.23 -2.15 -24.48
CA LYS A 120 10.61 -3.49 -24.97
C LYS A 120 11.96 -3.96 -24.42
N ALA A 121 12.81 -3.03 -23.98
CA ALA A 121 14.10 -3.33 -23.37
C ALA A 121 14.04 -3.43 -21.84
N TRP A 122 12.90 -3.15 -21.22
CA TRP A 122 12.76 -3.24 -19.76
C TRP A 122 12.57 -4.70 -19.32
N PRO A 123 12.98 -5.05 -18.09
CA PRO A 123 12.66 -6.34 -17.52
C PRO A 123 11.14 -6.59 -17.53
N SER A 124 10.70 -7.70 -18.12
CA SER A 124 9.29 -8.11 -18.13
C SER A 124 8.94 -9.04 -16.96
N GLU A 125 9.95 -9.70 -16.39
CA GLU A 125 9.83 -10.62 -15.27
C GLU A 125 11.02 -10.51 -14.32
N VAL A 126 10.75 -10.67 -13.03
CA VAL A 126 11.78 -10.77 -11.99
C VAL A 126 11.47 -11.99 -11.13
N PRO A 127 12.33 -13.03 -11.11
CA PRO A 127 12.10 -14.23 -10.32
C PRO A 127 12.24 -13.96 -8.81
N LEU A 128 12.00 -14.98 -8.00
CA LEU A 128 12.41 -14.94 -6.60
C LEU A 128 13.92 -15.22 -6.50
N GLU A 129 14.53 -14.79 -5.40
CA GLU A 129 15.96 -14.99 -5.13
C GLU A 129 16.37 -16.46 -5.24
N ARG A 130 15.57 -17.36 -4.66
CA ARG A 130 15.80 -18.82 -4.73
C ARG A 130 15.73 -19.41 -6.14
N ASP A 131 15.09 -18.71 -7.07
CA ASP A 131 14.85 -19.15 -8.44
C ASP A 131 15.80 -18.48 -9.45
N ALA A 132 16.65 -17.54 -9.00
CA ALA A 132 17.57 -16.78 -9.84
C ALA A 132 18.74 -17.65 -10.33
N LYS A 133 18.87 -17.73 -11.65
CA LYS A 133 19.87 -18.53 -12.38
C LYS A 133 21.03 -17.68 -12.87
N THR A 134 20.75 -16.45 -13.31
CA THR A 134 21.76 -15.54 -13.89
C THR A 134 22.10 -14.38 -12.97
N ASP A 135 23.25 -13.75 -13.22
CA ASP A 135 23.65 -12.54 -12.48
C ASP A 135 22.75 -11.33 -12.81
N GLU A 136 22.23 -11.27 -14.03
CA GLU A 136 21.24 -10.27 -14.44
C GLU A 136 19.94 -10.41 -13.64
N GLU A 137 19.44 -11.64 -13.43
CA GLU A 137 18.26 -11.88 -12.59
C GLU A 137 18.50 -11.44 -11.14
N ARG A 138 19.69 -11.74 -10.58
CA ARG A 138 20.06 -11.30 -9.23
C ARG A 138 20.10 -9.77 -9.12
N MET A 139 20.69 -9.10 -10.10
CA MET A 139 20.73 -7.64 -10.17
C MET A 139 19.32 -7.05 -10.29
N ASN A 140 18.46 -7.64 -11.13
CA ASN A 140 17.08 -7.18 -11.30
C ASN A 140 16.24 -7.38 -10.02
N ILE A 141 16.47 -8.46 -9.27
CA ILE A 141 15.85 -8.68 -7.95
C ILE A 141 16.29 -7.58 -6.98
N GLU A 142 17.59 -7.30 -6.90
CA GLU A 142 18.12 -6.25 -6.02
C GLU A 142 17.52 -4.88 -6.36
N VAL A 143 17.52 -4.51 -7.65
CA VAL A 143 16.94 -3.24 -8.12
C VAL A 143 15.45 -3.19 -7.80
N SER A 144 14.69 -4.20 -8.20
CA SER A 144 13.25 -4.29 -7.96
C SER A 144 12.91 -4.18 -6.48
N PHE A 145 13.54 -5.00 -5.63
CA PHE A 145 13.30 -4.98 -4.20
C PHE A 145 13.75 -3.68 -3.54
N SER A 146 14.80 -3.04 -4.04
CA SER A 146 15.25 -1.73 -3.54
C SER A 146 14.26 -0.59 -3.84
N ASN A 147 13.49 -0.70 -4.92
CA ASN A 147 12.47 0.29 -5.30
C ASN A 147 11.09 -0.07 -4.74
N PHE A 148 10.88 -1.31 -4.29
CA PHE A 148 9.65 -1.75 -3.64
C PHE A 148 9.49 -1.12 -2.25
N ALA A 149 8.32 -0.52 -2.01
CA ALA A 149 7.91 -0.05 -0.70
C ALA A 149 6.63 -0.74 -0.25
N LEU A 150 6.62 -1.18 1.02
CA LEU A 150 5.40 -1.62 1.70
C LEU A 150 4.57 -0.38 2.02
N MET A 151 3.26 -0.43 1.77
CA MET A 151 2.33 0.65 2.09
C MET A 151 1.19 0.09 2.94
N LEU A 152 1.04 0.65 4.13
CA LEU A 152 0.01 0.30 5.10
C LEU A 152 -0.96 1.48 5.21
N VAL A 153 -2.25 1.22 5.09
CA VAL A 153 -3.30 2.22 5.31
C VAL A 153 -4.15 1.80 6.51
N GLU A 154 -4.18 2.65 7.52
CA GLU A 154 -4.99 2.51 8.72
C GLU A 154 -6.33 3.23 8.54
N PRO A 155 -7.44 2.49 8.43
CA PRO A 155 -8.78 3.08 8.36
C PRO A 155 -9.17 3.70 9.70
N VAL A 156 -9.68 4.92 9.65
CA VAL A 156 -10.34 5.57 10.80
C VAL A 156 -11.80 5.88 10.51
N GLN A 157 -12.17 5.96 9.23
CA GLN A 157 -13.53 6.14 8.77
C GLN A 157 -13.76 5.36 7.48
N VAL A 158 -14.92 4.72 7.37
CA VAL A 158 -15.40 4.08 6.15
C VAL A 158 -16.79 4.62 5.83
N ASP A 159 -16.98 5.12 4.62
CA ASP A 159 -18.27 5.54 4.07
C ASP A 159 -18.63 4.57 2.94
N TRP A 160 -19.64 3.74 3.18
CA TRP A 160 -20.14 2.76 2.24
C TRP A 160 -21.48 3.21 1.70
N VAL A 161 -21.60 3.30 0.38
CA VAL A 161 -22.89 3.47 -0.31
C VAL A 161 -23.16 2.28 -1.21
N SER A 162 -24.38 1.73 -1.10
CA SER A 162 -24.86 0.64 -1.94
C SER A 162 -25.93 1.14 -2.90
N LEU A 163 -25.58 1.18 -4.19
CA LEU A 163 -26.45 1.59 -5.29
C LEU A 163 -27.07 0.41 -6.03
N GLY A 164 -26.75 -0.82 -5.62
CA GLY A 164 -27.29 -2.06 -6.17
C GLY A 164 -28.68 -2.42 -5.65
N VAL A 165 -29.13 -1.77 -4.58
CA VAL A 165 -30.43 -2.01 -3.91
C VAL A 165 -31.36 -0.80 -4.06
N LEU A 166 -32.66 -0.99 -3.86
CA LEU A 166 -33.65 0.09 -3.82
C LEU A 166 -34.53 -0.04 -2.56
N PRO A 167 -34.69 1.04 -1.75
CA PRO A 167 -33.98 2.32 -1.86
C PRO A 167 -32.47 2.14 -1.66
N TYR A 168 -31.66 3.06 -2.21
CA TYR A 168 -30.22 3.08 -1.95
C TYR A 168 -29.95 3.14 -0.45
N SER A 169 -28.81 2.59 -0.02
CA SER A 169 -28.37 2.68 1.37
C SER A 169 -26.99 3.30 1.48
N ARG A 170 -26.74 3.99 2.58
CA ARG A 170 -25.42 4.52 2.92
C ARG A 170 -25.18 4.38 4.40
N VAL A 171 -23.97 3.94 4.75
CA VAL A 171 -23.56 3.68 6.13
C VAL A 171 -22.17 4.26 6.33
N SER A 172 -21.99 5.05 7.39
CA SER A 172 -20.68 5.46 7.85
C SER A 172 -20.27 4.66 9.07
N PHE A 173 -19.03 4.19 9.05
CA PHE A 173 -18.33 3.60 10.17
C PHE A 173 -17.23 4.56 10.58
N THR A 174 -17.21 4.99 11.84
CA THR A 174 -16.15 5.84 12.39
C THR A 174 -15.53 5.16 13.59
N ARG A 175 -14.20 5.12 13.63
CA ARG A 175 -13.48 4.52 14.74
C ARG A 175 -13.30 5.52 15.87
N ASP A 176 -13.73 5.14 17.07
CA ASP A 176 -13.52 5.86 18.32
C ASP A 176 -12.73 4.96 19.29
N GLY A 177 -11.42 5.24 19.41
CA GLY A 177 -10.49 4.34 20.09
C GLY A 177 -10.42 2.97 19.38
N GLY A 178 -10.78 1.91 20.10
CA GLY A 178 -10.89 0.55 19.56
C GLY A 178 -12.29 0.17 19.06
N ASN A 179 -13.28 1.06 19.18
CA ASN A 179 -14.65 0.74 18.80
C ASN A 179 -15.01 1.34 17.44
N TRP A 180 -15.82 0.62 16.67
CA TRP A 180 -16.42 1.15 15.44
C TRP A 180 -17.88 1.55 15.69
N ILE A 181 -18.18 2.81 15.41
CA ILE A 181 -19.52 3.39 15.50
C ILE A 181 -20.14 3.36 14.11
N GLU A 182 -21.25 2.67 13.97
CA GLU A 182 -22.03 2.59 12.74
C GLU A 182 -23.16 3.63 12.74
N GLN A 183 -23.34 4.33 11.62
CA GLN A 183 -24.41 5.29 11.41
C GLN A 183 -25.02 5.15 10.02
N GLN A 184 -26.33 4.91 9.94
CA GLN A 184 -27.07 4.97 8.68
C GLN A 184 -27.22 6.44 8.25
N LEU A 185 -26.89 6.71 6.99
CA LEU A 185 -26.93 8.04 6.39
C LEU A 185 -27.88 8.06 5.20
N VAL A 186 -28.28 9.26 4.80
CA VAL A 186 -28.97 9.46 3.52
C VAL A 186 -27.98 9.17 2.38
N PRO A 187 -28.36 8.35 1.38
CA PRO A 187 -27.52 8.04 0.22
C PRO A 187 -27.04 9.26 -0.55
#